data_AF-A0A7C8LNE3-F1
#
_entry.id   AF-A0A7C8LNE3-F1
#
_cell.length_a   1.000
_cell.length_b   1.000
_cell.length_c   1.000
_cell.angle_alpha   90.00
_cell.angle_beta   90.00
_cell.angle_gamma   90.00
#
_symmetry.space_group_name_H-M   'P 1'
#
loop_
_entity.id
_entity.type
_entity.pdbx_description
1 polymer ?
#
loop_
_entity_poly.entity_id
_entity_poly.type
_entity_poly.pdbx_seq_one_letter_code
_entity_poly.pdbx_strand_id
1 'polypeptide(L)'
;MAVRDADGEWEIVQARDVTLVAPDVFDLRMLLRGLQGTETEAVQVAGSTVVRLDDALSRLDMDPNERGASLVFVAPTPGMPVSDVNAAVVDAVFADVWARPFAPVHVRGARAAAGDVAIRWTPRTRLGGDAWQGEPASGEAVAAWRTEFLDGAGAVRRVISSEIPEAIYPAADQIADFGALPAELAVRVRQVSSRYGPGRGRDSLVRL
;
A
#
# COMPACT_ATOMS: atom_id res chain seq x y z
N MET A 1 0.86 16.83 3.88
CA MET A 1 -0.60 16.92 4.12
C MET A 1 -1.21 15.57 3.81
N ALA A 2 -2.42 15.30 4.29
CA ALA A 2 -3.20 14.12 3.94
C ALA A 2 -4.49 14.56 3.24
N VAL A 3 -4.92 13.80 2.24
CA VAL A 3 -6.16 14.07 1.50
C VAL A 3 -7.03 12.82 1.57
N ARG A 4 -8.29 13.01 1.94
CA ARG A 4 -9.25 11.91 2.11
C ARG A 4 -9.91 11.55 0.78
N ASP A 5 -9.76 10.31 0.37
CA ASP A 5 -10.38 9.80 -0.86
C ASP A 5 -11.88 9.51 -0.69
N ALA A 6 -12.51 9.09 -1.78
CA ALA A 6 -13.94 8.80 -1.82
C ALA A 6 -14.37 7.61 -0.94
N ASP A 7 -13.46 6.68 -0.65
CA ASP A 7 -13.71 5.52 0.21
C ASP A 7 -13.45 5.84 1.69
N GLY A 8 -12.97 7.05 1.97
CA GLY A 8 -12.69 7.54 3.31
C GLY A 8 -11.28 7.26 3.82
N GLU A 9 -10.42 6.70 2.97
CA GLU A 9 -9.00 6.44 3.23
C GLU A 9 -8.16 7.70 2.98
N TRP A 10 -6.90 7.68 3.43
CA TRP A 10 -6.03 8.86 3.39
C TRP A 10 -4.81 8.66 2.52
N GLU A 11 -4.63 9.56 1.55
CA GLU A 11 -3.39 9.70 0.79
C GLU A 11 -2.49 10.74 1.43
N ILE A 12 -1.21 10.42 1.61
CA ILE A 12 -0.21 11.40 2.06
C ILE A 12 0.43 12.04 0.84
N VAL A 13 0.36 13.37 0.78
CA VAL A 13 0.91 14.17 -0.32
C VAL A 13 1.74 15.35 0.19
N GLN A 14 2.65 15.81 -0.65
CA GLN A 14 3.36 17.07 -0.51
C GLN A 14 3.15 17.89 -1.78
N ALA A 15 3.23 19.20 -1.69
CA ALA A 15 3.20 20.10 -2.84
C ALA A 15 4.51 20.89 -2.85
N ARG A 16 5.12 21.03 -4.03
CA ARG A 16 6.27 21.93 -4.17
C ARG A 16 5.84 23.38 -4.14
N ASP A 17 4.77 23.69 -4.86
CA ASP A 17 4.31 25.07 -5.05
C ASP A 17 2.94 25.23 -4.36
N VAL A 18 2.84 26.22 -3.47
CA VAL A 18 1.62 26.55 -2.71
C VAL A 18 1.37 28.05 -2.86
N THR A 19 0.29 28.43 -3.52
CA THR A 19 -0.04 29.84 -3.79
C THR A 19 -1.41 30.20 -3.23
N LEU A 20 -1.49 31.22 -2.38
CA LEU A 20 -2.78 31.78 -1.95
C LEU A 20 -3.39 32.56 -3.13
N VAL A 21 -4.55 32.12 -3.62
CA VAL A 21 -5.22 32.73 -4.79
C VAL A 21 -6.49 33.50 -4.42
N ALA A 22 -7.06 33.24 -3.25
CA ALA A 22 -8.14 34.00 -2.61
C ALA A 22 -8.11 33.75 -1.09
N PRO A 23 -8.86 34.49 -0.26
CA PRO A 23 -8.97 34.21 1.17
C PRO A 23 -9.31 32.73 1.43
N ASP A 24 -8.45 32.03 2.18
CA ASP A 24 -8.55 30.60 2.50
C ASP A 24 -8.60 29.64 1.29
N VAL A 25 -8.16 30.09 0.10
CA VAL A 25 -8.07 29.27 -1.11
C VAL A 25 -6.64 29.24 -1.61
N PHE A 26 -6.07 28.03 -1.64
CA PHE A 26 -4.71 27.77 -2.08
C PHE A 26 -4.70 26.91 -3.35
N ASP A 27 -3.91 27.34 -4.34
CA ASP A 27 -3.54 26.51 -5.49
C ASP A 27 -2.26 25.74 -5.17
N LEU A 28 -2.32 24.42 -5.34
CA LEU A 28 -1.25 23.48 -5.02
C LEU A 28 -0.76 22.83 -6.31
N ARG A 29 0.52 22.99 -6.62
CA ARG A 29 1.11 22.41 -7.85
C ARG A 29 2.30 21.53 -7.55
N MET A 30 2.59 20.66 -8.53
CA MET A 30 3.70 19.70 -8.49
C MET A 30 3.61 18.82 -7.25
N LEU A 31 2.47 18.13 -7.14
CA LEU A 31 2.20 17.22 -6.03
C LEU A 31 3.15 16.02 -6.08
N LEU A 32 3.85 15.77 -4.98
CA LEU A 32 4.45 14.48 -4.68
C LEU A 32 3.41 13.65 -3.93
N ARG A 33 2.98 12.55 -4.55
CA ARG A 33 1.79 11.78 -4.18
C ARG A 33 2.12 10.39 -3.66
N GLY A 34 1.17 9.75 -3.00
CA GLY A 34 1.30 8.37 -2.53
C GLY A 34 2.45 8.13 -1.56
N LEU A 35 2.81 9.14 -0.76
CA LEU A 35 3.92 9.02 0.18
C LEU A 35 3.62 7.96 1.23
N GLN A 36 4.67 7.32 1.74
CA GLN A 36 4.56 6.30 2.79
C GLN A 36 3.63 5.12 2.43
N GLY A 37 3.56 4.74 1.15
CA GLY A 37 2.81 3.57 0.70
C GLY A 37 1.31 3.82 0.46
N THR A 38 0.89 5.08 0.35
CA THR A 38 -0.51 5.49 0.19
C THR A 38 -0.91 5.72 -1.28
N GLU A 39 -0.12 5.23 -2.23
CA GLU A 39 -0.34 5.49 -3.67
C GLU A 39 -1.64 4.95 -4.27
N THR A 40 -2.31 4.02 -3.59
CA THR A 40 -3.57 3.41 -4.04
C THR A 40 -4.81 4.16 -3.54
N GLU A 41 -4.62 5.08 -2.60
CA GLU A 41 -5.59 5.95 -1.95
C GLU A 41 -5.69 7.28 -2.73
N ALA A 42 -5.11 7.32 -3.93
CA ALA A 42 -4.92 8.51 -4.74
C ALA A 42 -6.16 8.92 -5.57
N VAL A 43 -7.36 8.49 -5.19
CA VAL A 43 -8.61 8.77 -5.90
C VAL A 43 -9.33 9.97 -5.26
N GLN A 44 -8.71 11.14 -5.40
CA GLN A 44 -9.25 12.38 -4.84
C GLN A 44 -10.32 12.96 -5.74
N VAL A 45 -11.38 13.50 -5.13
CA VAL A 45 -12.53 14.11 -5.83
C VAL A 45 -12.74 15.54 -5.33
N ALA A 46 -13.49 16.33 -6.10
CA ALA A 46 -13.88 17.66 -5.65
C ALA A 46 -14.65 17.55 -4.31
N GLY A 47 -14.23 18.31 -3.31
CA GLY A 47 -14.80 18.26 -1.95
C GLY A 47 -14.07 17.33 -0.97
N SER A 48 -13.02 16.61 -1.40
CA SER A 48 -12.15 15.83 -0.50
C SER A 48 -11.60 16.68 0.64
N THR A 49 -11.63 16.15 1.86
CA THR A 49 -11.02 16.80 3.04
C THR A 49 -9.50 16.79 2.91
N VAL A 50 -8.88 17.94 3.12
CA VAL A 50 -7.42 18.08 3.23
C VAL A 50 -7.06 18.40 4.68
N VAL A 51 -6.13 17.64 5.24
CA VAL A 51 -5.58 17.86 6.58
C VAL A 51 -4.09 18.19 6.46
N ARG A 52 -3.68 19.31 7.05
CA ARG A 52 -2.26 19.61 7.20
C ARG A 52 -1.67 18.64 8.22
N LEU A 53 -0.56 18.00 7.86
CA LEU A 53 0.20 17.14 8.78
C LEU A 53 1.34 17.98 9.35
N ASP A 54 1.20 18.39 10.60
CA ASP A 54 2.19 19.17 11.34
C ASP A 54 2.29 18.68 12.80
N ASP A 55 2.98 19.46 13.63
CA ASP A 55 3.26 19.18 15.03
C ASP A 55 2.03 19.29 15.95
N ALA A 56 0.89 19.76 15.45
CA ALA A 56 -0.36 19.72 16.19
C ALA A 56 -0.96 18.30 16.29
N LEU A 57 -0.48 17.37 15.46
CA LEU A 57 -0.93 15.98 15.48
C LEU A 57 -0.16 15.17 16.52
N SER A 58 -0.90 14.51 17.41
CA SER A 58 -0.35 13.52 18.34
C SER A 58 -0.43 12.13 17.76
N ARG A 59 0.66 11.37 17.88
CA ARG A 59 0.65 9.94 17.55
C ARG A 59 -0.11 9.19 18.66
N LEU A 60 -1.05 8.35 18.24
CA LEU A 60 -1.67 7.37 19.12
C LEU A 60 -0.78 6.14 19.17
N ASP A 61 -0.30 5.81 20.36
CA ASP A 61 0.43 4.56 20.60
C ASP A 61 -0.58 3.45 20.82
N MET A 62 -0.56 2.48 19.90
CA MET A 62 -1.47 1.34 19.87
C MET A 62 -0.70 0.05 20.12
N ASP A 63 -1.25 -0.83 20.95
CA ASP A 63 -0.72 -2.18 21.14
C ASP A 63 -1.02 -3.03 19.89
N PRO A 64 -0.09 -3.89 19.43
CA PRO A 64 -0.36 -4.84 18.37
C PRO A 64 -1.63 -5.69 18.56
N ASN A 65 -2.03 -5.97 19.80
CA ASN A 65 -3.24 -6.72 20.13
C ASN A 65 -4.55 -5.96 19.86
N GLU A 66 -4.49 -4.63 19.72
CA GLU A 66 -5.64 -3.78 19.42
C GLU A 66 -5.97 -3.77 17.92
N ARG A 67 -5.09 -4.36 17.09
CA ARG A 67 -5.32 -4.45 15.65
C ARG A 67 -6.59 -5.25 15.35
N GLY A 68 -7.50 -4.63 14.62
CA GLY A 68 -8.80 -5.21 14.25
C GLY A 68 -9.86 -5.11 15.34
N ALA A 69 -9.52 -4.60 16.54
CA ALA A 69 -10.51 -4.31 17.57
C ALA A 69 -11.29 -3.05 17.21
N SER A 70 -12.58 -3.03 17.54
CA SER A 70 -13.39 -1.81 17.54
C SER A 70 -13.07 -1.03 18.79
N LEU A 71 -12.56 0.19 18.64
CA LEU A 71 -12.12 1.05 19.73
C LEU A 71 -12.89 2.36 19.71
N VAL A 72 -13.01 2.96 20.90
CA VAL A 72 -13.60 4.28 21.07
C VAL A 72 -12.47 5.27 21.31
N PHE A 73 -12.26 6.17 20.34
CA PHE A 73 -11.31 7.27 20.46
C PHE A 73 -12.06 8.51 20.97
N VAL A 74 -11.52 9.13 22.01
CA VAL A 74 -12.07 10.36 22.58
C VAL A 74 -11.04 11.47 22.43
N ALA A 75 -11.39 12.50 21.67
CA ALA A 75 -10.58 13.69 21.44
C ALA A 75 -11.23 14.89 22.15
N PRO A 76 -10.83 15.19 23.40
CA PRO A 76 -11.35 16.36 24.12
C PRO A 76 -10.83 17.67 23.55
N THR A 77 -11.50 18.77 23.87
CA THR A 77 -11.00 20.11 23.56
C THR A 77 -9.60 20.29 24.16
N PRO A 78 -8.65 20.98 23.50
CA PRO A 78 -7.31 21.19 24.05
C PRO A 78 -7.33 21.74 25.48
N GLY A 79 -6.69 21.02 26.41
CA GLY A 79 -6.64 21.37 27.83
C GLY A 79 -7.81 20.86 28.69
N MET A 80 -8.80 20.19 28.10
CA MET A 80 -9.96 19.63 28.80
C MET A 80 -9.77 18.13 29.12
N PRO A 81 -10.44 17.61 30.17
CA PRO A 81 -10.40 16.18 30.49
C PRO A 81 -11.13 15.34 29.42
N VAL A 82 -10.88 14.02 29.42
CA VAL A 82 -11.56 13.05 28.53
C VAL A 82 -13.08 13.06 28.71
N SER A 83 -13.57 13.46 29.89
CA SER A 83 -14.99 13.64 30.18
C SER A 83 -15.59 14.94 29.65
N ASP A 84 -14.85 15.71 28.84
CA ASP A 84 -15.35 16.93 28.20
C ASP A 84 -16.62 16.62 27.38
N VAL A 85 -17.70 17.34 27.67
CA VAL A 85 -18.99 17.18 26.98
C VAL A 85 -18.89 17.53 25.50
N ASN A 86 -17.89 18.33 25.11
CA ASN A 86 -17.62 18.69 23.72
C ASN A 86 -16.57 17.79 23.06
N ALA A 87 -16.11 16.72 23.74
CA ALA A 87 -15.15 15.80 23.15
C ALA A 87 -15.74 15.13 21.90
N ALA A 88 -14.93 15.06 20.84
CA ALA A 88 -15.27 14.22 19.70
C ALA A 88 -15.08 12.75 20.09
N VAL A 89 -16.11 11.94 19.86
CA VAL A 89 -16.07 10.49 20.09
C VAL A 89 -16.15 9.80 18.74
N VAL A 90 -15.19 8.91 18.48
CA VAL A 90 -15.07 8.20 17.21
C VAL A 90 -14.93 6.71 17.50
N ASP A 91 -15.88 5.93 17.02
CA ASP A 91 -15.75 4.48 16.91
C ASP A 91 -14.95 4.16 15.65
N ALA A 92 -13.79 3.51 15.82
CA ALA A 92 -12.95 3.11 14.70
C ALA A 92 -12.24 1.79 14.95
N VAL A 93 -11.94 1.09 13.86
CA VAL A 93 -11.13 -0.12 13.89
C VAL A 93 -9.69 0.25 13.59
N PHE A 94 -8.78 -0.08 14.50
CA PHE A 94 -7.36 0.14 14.27
C PHE A 94 -6.79 -0.97 13.36
N ALA A 95 -6.46 -0.62 12.10
CA ALA A 95 -5.99 -1.60 11.12
C ALA A 95 -4.46 -1.82 11.08
N ASP A 96 -3.69 -1.08 11.89
CA ASP A 96 -2.21 -1.10 11.95
C ASP A 96 -1.55 -0.85 10.57
N VAL A 97 -2.16 0.01 9.74
CA VAL A 97 -1.78 0.19 8.32
C VAL A 97 -0.31 0.58 8.11
N TRP A 98 0.32 1.23 9.08
CA TRP A 98 1.73 1.61 9.02
C TRP A 98 2.70 0.40 9.04
N ALA A 99 2.25 -0.74 9.57
CA ALA A 99 3.01 -1.99 9.57
C ALA A 99 2.83 -2.80 8.27
N ARG A 100 1.94 -2.38 7.37
CA ARG A 100 1.68 -3.06 6.09
C ARG A 100 2.87 -2.87 5.13
N PRO A 101 3.45 -3.96 4.57
CA PRO A 101 4.45 -3.83 3.52
C PRO A 101 3.94 -3.06 2.30
N PHE A 102 4.81 -2.25 1.71
CA PHE A 102 4.52 -1.49 0.49
C PHE A 102 4.37 -2.43 -0.71
N ALA A 103 3.59 -1.99 -1.71
CA ALA A 103 3.49 -2.73 -2.95
C ALA A 103 4.84 -2.71 -3.68
N PRO A 104 5.33 -3.85 -4.19
CA PRO A 104 6.52 -3.86 -5.04
C PRO A 104 6.26 -3.09 -6.34
N VAL A 105 7.32 -2.73 -7.05
CA VAL A 105 7.24 -1.99 -8.31
C VAL A 105 7.93 -2.72 -9.45
N HIS A 106 7.77 -2.23 -10.68
CA HIS A 106 8.41 -2.76 -11.87
C HIS A 106 8.19 -4.27 -12.12
N VAL A 107 6.99 -4.75 -11.80
CA VAL A 107 6.59 -6.14 -12.11
C VAL A 107 6.67 -6.36 -13.62
N ARG A 108 7.50 -7.33 -14.01
CA ARG A 108 7.76 -7.71 -15.40
C ARG A 108 7.87 -9.24 -15.48
N GLY A 109 7.73 -9.79 -16.67
CA GLY A 109 8.02 -11.20 -16.87
C GLY A 109 8.38 -11.52 -18.31
N ALA A 110 8.93 -12.72 -18.49
CA ALA A 110 9.34 -13.22 -19.78
C ALA A 110 9.13 -14.74 -19.83
N ARG A 111 8.72 -15.23 -21.01
CA ARG A 111 8.61 -16.66 -21.29
C ARG A 111 9.97 -17.22 -21.71
N ALA A 112 10.43 -18.26 -21.03
CA ALA A 112 11.61 -19.01 -21.41
C ALA A 112 11.32 -19.93 -22.61
N ALA A 113 12.37 -20.42 -23.27
CA ALA A 113 12.23 -21.34 -24.41
C ALA A 113 11.46 -22.64 -24.05
N ALA A 114 11.55 -23.09 -22.79
CA ALA A 114 10.81 -24.25 -22.29
C ALA A 114 9.32 -23.96 -21.96
N GLY A 115 8.86 -22.70 -22.09
CA GLY A 115 7.49 -22.28 -21.83
C GLY A 115 7.24 -21.75 -20.41
N ASP A 116 8.16 -21.93 -19.48
CA ASP A 116 8.05 -21.37 -18.13
C ASP A 116 8.06 -19.84 -18.17
N VAL A 117 7.34 -19.20 -17.27
CA VAL A 117 7.31 -17.75 -17.16
C VAL A 117 7.97 -17.31 -15.87
N ALA A 118 9.02 -16.51 -15.98
CA ALA A 118 9.66 -15.86 -14.84
C ALA A 118 9.04 -14.48 -14.63
N ILE A 119 8.38 -14.27 -13.49
CA ILE A 119 7.89 -12.97 -13.03
C ILE A 119 8.89 -12.39 -12.04
N ARG A 120 9.34 -11.15 -12.25
CA ARG A 120 10.30 -10.44 -11.41
C ARG A 120 9.80 -9.05 -11.06
N TRP A 121 10.23 -8.52 -9.93
CA TRP A 121 9.85 -7.19 -9.44
C TRP A 121 10.97 -6.54 -8.63
N THR A 122 10.80 -5.27 -8.32
CA THR A 122 11.69 -4.52 -7.42
C THR A 122 10.99 -4.37 -6.06
N PRO A 123 11.59 -4.86 -4.96
CA PRO A 123 11.10 -4.65 -3.61
C PRO A 123 11.03 -3.17 -3.22
N ARG A 124 10.15 -2.83 -2.28
CA ARG A 124 10.15 -1.53 -1.60
C ARG A 124 10.23 -1.78 -0.11
N THR A 125 11.09 -1.04 0.59
CA THR A 125 11.16 -1.09 2.05
C THR A 125 10.42 0.10 2.65
N ARG A 126 9.70 -0.16 3.75
CA ARG A 126 9.03 0.88 4.56
C ARG A 126 9.89 1.37 5.73
N LEU A 127 10.95 0.64 6.08
CA LEU A 127 11.83 0.93 7.21
C LEU A 127 13.26 1.05 6.71
N GLY A 128 13.95 2.14 7.09
CA GLY A 128 15.38 2.31 6.78
C GLY A 128 15.69 2.51 5.29
N GLY A 129 14.70 2.92 4.49
CA GLY A 129 14.84 3.14 3.04
C GLY A 129 15.47 4.47 2.62
N ASP A 130 15.69 5.38 3.56
CA ASP A 130 16.09 6.77 3.25
C ASP A 130 17.61 6.94 3.12
N ALA A 131 18.39 5.91 3.42
CA ALA A 131 19.83 5.94 3.28
C ALA A 131 20.23 5.90 1.79
N TRP A 132 21.11 6.82 1.39
CA TRP A 132 21.66 6.85 0.04
C TRP A 132 22.82 5.87 -0.16
N GLN A 133 23.32 5.25 0.92
CA GLN A 133 24.44 4.33 0.90
C GLN A 133 23.96 2.89 0.76
N GLY A 134 24.14 2.31 -0.43
CA GLY A 134 23.86 0.89 -0.69
C GLY A 134 22.39 0.58 -0.93
N GLU A 135 22.10 -0.72 -1.09
CA GLU A 135 20.73 -1.21 -1.24
C GLU A 135 20.04 -1.21 0.13
N PRO A 136 18.83 -0.62 0.25
CA PRO A 136 18.10 -0.65 1.50
C PRO A 136 17.82 -2.07 1.99
N ALA A 137 18.04 -2.31 3.28
CA ALA A 137 17.66 -3.57 3.89
C ALA A 137 16.14 -3.76 3.82
N SER A 138 15.71 -5.03 3.73
CA SER A 138 14.30 -5.38 3.91
C SER A 138 13.84 -4.92 5.29
N GLY A 139 12.74 -4.16 5.34
CA GLY A 139 12.08 -3.81 6.60
C GLY A 139 11.38 -4.99 7.29
N GLU A 140 11.35 -6.15 6.63
CA GLU A 140 10.81 -7.40 7.16
C GLU A 140 11.93 -8.36 7.56
N ALA A 141 11.72 -9.12 8.63
CA ALA A 141 12.71 -10.06 9.19
C ALA A 141 13.10 -11.19 8.22
N VAL A 142 12.17 -11.57 7.34
CA VAL A 142 12.38 -12.56 6.28
C VAL A 142 11.78 -12.01 4.99
N ALA A 143 12.48 -12.16 3.87
CA ALA A 143 11.92 -11.89 2.57
C ALA A 143 10.90 -12.98 2.22
N ALA A 144 9.62 -12.63 2.18
CA ALA A 144 8.55 -13.53 1.79
C ALA A 144 7.64 -12.83 0.79
N TRP A 145 7.33 -13.50 -0.31
CA TRP A 145 6.56 -12.96 -1.43
C TRP A 145 5.43 -13.91 -1.79
N ARG A 146 4.31 -13.33 -2.20
CA ARG A 146 3.15 -14.02 -2.74
C ARG A 146 2.82 -13.43 -4.11
N THR A 147 2.89 -14.28 -5.14
CA THR A 147 2.49 -13.94 -6.51
C THR A 147 1.20 -14.68 -6.84
N GLU A 148 0.14 -13.93 -7.08
CA GLU A 148 -1.18 -14.44 -7.45
C GLU A 148 -1.35 -14.28 -8.96
N PHE A 149 -1.65 -15.37 -9.66
CA PHE A 149 -1.98 -15.37 -11.09
C PHE A 149 -3.49 -15.34 -11.22
N LEU A 150 -4.00 -14.36 -11.95
CA LEU A 150 -5.42 -14.02 -12.03
C LEU A 150 -6.00 -14.46 -13.38
N ASP A 151 -7.31 -14.67 -13.41
CA ASP A 151 -8.04 -15.12 -14.59
C ASP A 151 -8.45 -14.01 -15.58
N GLY A 152 -7.92 -12.80 -15.39
CA GLY A 152 -8.30 -11.60 -16.16
C GLY A 152 -9.58 -10.92 -15.66
N ALA A 153 -10.52 -11.66 -15.05
CA ALA A 153 -11.68 -11.11 -14.34
C ALA A 153 -11.35 -10.76 -12.86
N GLY A 154 -10.17 -11.18 -12.39
CA GLY A 154 -9.63 -10.85 -11.07
C GLY A 154 -9.68 -11.99 -10.06
N ALA A 155 -10.22 -13.17 -10.43
CA ALA A 155 -10.18 -14.34 -9.57
C ALA A 155 -8.79 -14.99 -9.59
N VAL A 156 -8.32 -15.44 -8.43
CA VAL A 156 -7.02 -16.10 -8.28
C VAL A 156 -7.10 -17.53 -8.83
N ARG A 157 -6.29 -17.83 -9.85
CA ARG A 157 -6.11 -19.18 -10.41
C ARG A 157 -5.01 -19.94 -9.67
N ARG A 158 -3.90 -19.26 -9.41
CA ARG A 158 -2.74 -19.86 -8.74
C ARG A 158 -2.05 -18.86 -7.84
N VAL A 159 -1.42 -19.39 -6.79
CA VAL A 159 -0.55 -18.64 -5.90
C VAL A 159 0.82 -19.33 -5.87
N ILE A 160 1.87 -18.54 -6.04
CA ILE A 160 3.26 -18.99 -5.89
C ILE A 160 3.93 -18.15 -4.81
N SER A 161 4.51 -18.83 -3.82
CA SER A 161 5.30 -18.20 -2.76
C SER A 161 6.79 -18.25 -3.10
N SER A 162 7.55 -17.23 -2.70
CA SER A 162 8.99 -17.15 -2.94
C SER A 162 9.70 -16.35 -1.84
N GLU A 163 10.97 -16.65 -1.62
CA GLU A 163 11.84 -15.90 -0.69
C GLU A 163 12.72 -14.87 -1.42
N ILE A 164 12.66 -14.85 -2.75
CA ILE A 164 13.37 -13.90 -3.61
C ILE A 164 12.36 -13.10 -4.44
N PRO A 165 12.73 -11.93 -5.01
CA PRO A 165 11.83 -11.12 -5.83
C PRO A 165 11.60 -11.69 -7.24
N GLU A 166 11.30 -12.98 -7.29
CA GLU A 166 11.03 -13.77 -8.47
C GLU A 166 10.03 -14.89 -8.16
N ALA A 167 9.10 -15.14 -9.10
CA ALA A 167 8.25 -16.32 -9.13
C ALA A 167 8.35 -16.97 -10.51
N ILE A 168 8.54 -18.29 -10.53
CA ILE A 168 8.51 -19.09 -11.75
C ILE A 168 7.14 -19.75 -11.86
N TYR A 169 6.42 -19.53 -12.96
CA TYR A 169 5.17 -20.20 -13.28
C TYR A 169 5.44 -21.29 -14.33
N PRO A 170 5.48 -22.57 -13.93
CA PRO A 170 5.80 -23.65 -14.84
C PRO A 170 4.83 -23.76 -16.02
N ALA A 171 5.31 -24.14 -17.19
CA ALA A 171 4.50 -24.29 -18.40
C ALA A 171 3.32 -25.26 -18.21
N ALA A 172 3.55 -26.38 -17.51
CA ALA A 172 2.53 -27.37 -17.23
C ALA A 172 1.41 -26.81 -16.33
N ASP A 173 1.77 -26.01 -15.34
CA ASP A 173 0.80 -25.36 -14.45
C ASP A 173 0.00 -24.28 -15.20
N GLN A 174 0.63 -23.51 -16.08
CA GLN A 174 -0.07 -22.56 -16.95
C GLN A 174 -1.12 -23.28 -17.82
N ILE A 175 -0.76 -24.40 -18.45
CA ILE A 175 -1.68 -25.19 -19.27
C ILE A 175 -2.80 -25.79 -18.40
N ALA A 176 -2.51 -26.25 -17.19
CA ALA A 176 -3.53 -26.75 -16.28
C ALA A 176 -4.54 -25.66 -15.87
N ASP A 177 -4.07 -24.44 -15.66
CA ASP A 177 -4.91 -23.35 -15.15
C ASP A 177 -5.67 -22.61 -16.28
N PHE A 178 -5.11 -22.54 -17.49
CA PHE A 178 -5.65 -21.76 -18.62
C PHE A 178 -5.98 -22.58 -19.87
N GLY A 179 -5.66 -23.88 -19.89
CA GLY A 179 -5.88 -24.78 -21.04
C GLY A 179 -4.85 -24.64 -22.17
N ALA A 180 -4.02 -23.60 -22.15
CA ALA A 180 -2.94 -23.35 -23.09
C ALA A 180 -1.88 -22.44 -22.43
N LEU A 181 -0.77 -22.19 -23.12
CA LEU A 181 0.17 -21.15 -22.70
C LEU A 181 -0.42 -19.77 -23.03
N PRO A 182 -0.75 -18.93 -22.03
CA PRO A 182 -1.38 -17.65 -22.29
C PRO A 182 -0.39 -16.63 -22.87
N ALA A 183 -0.84 -15.76 -23.77
CA ALA A 183 0.01 -14.70 -24.32
C ALA A 183 0.25 -13.54 -23.33
N GLU A 184 -0.65 -13.39 -22.36
CA GLU A 184 -0.55 -12.39 -21.29
C GLU A 184 -0.97 -13.01 -19.96
N LEU A 185 -0.39 -12.55 -18.86
CA LEU A 185 -0.73 -12.97 -17.49
C LEU A 185 -1.08 -11.75 -16.65
N ALA A 186 -2.30 -11.74 -16.10
CA ALA A 186 -2.65 -10.82 -15.02
C ALA A 186 -2.07 -11.37 -13.71
N VAL A 187 -1.22 -10.59 -13.06
CA VAL A 187 -0.53 -10.98 -11.83
C VAL A 187 -0.71 -9.93 -10.75
N ARG A 188 -0.72 -10.39 -9.50
CA ARG A 188 -0.72 -9.55 -8.31
C ARG A 188 0.39 -10.01 -7.38
N VAL A 189 1.34 -9.11 -7.12
CA VAL A 189 2.52 -9.41 -6.30
C VAL A 189 2.45 -8.67 -4.98
N ARG A 190 2.69 -9.36 -3.86
CA ARG A 190 2.69 -8.80 -2.50
C ARG A 190 3.92 -9.28 -1.73
N GLN A 191 4.53 -8.40 -0.94
CA GLN A 191 5.41 -8.84 0.15
C GLN A 191 4.54 -9.33 1.32
N VAL A 192 5.01 -10.34 2.04
CA VAL A 192 4.31 -10.92 3.20
C VAL A 192 5.12 -10.61 4.45
N SER A 193 4.49 -9.96 5.42
CA SER A 193 5.05 -9.71 6.75
C SER A 193 4.60 -10.80 7.72
N SER A 194 5.50 -11.24 8.60
CA SER A 194 5.12 -12.11 9.73
C SER A 194 4.24 -11.37 10.76
N ARG A 195 4.38 -10.04 10.86
CA ARG A 195 3.56 -9.20 11.74
C ARG A 195 2.23 -8.82 11.10
N TYR A 196 2.28 -8.33 9.86
CA TYR A 196 1.08 -7.76 9.23
C TYR A 196 0.25 -8.78 8.43
N GLY A 197 0.90 -9.82 7.89
CA GLY A 197 0.37 -10.66 6.82
C GLY A 197 0.70 -10.09 5.43
N PRO A 198 -0.10 -10.42 4.40
CA PRO A 198 0.10 -9.91 3.04
C PRO A 198 0.02 -8.38 3.00
N GLY A 199 1.03 -7.75 2.41
CA GLY A 199 1.10 -6.32 2.17
C GLY A 199 0.21 -5.85 1.02
N ARG A 200 0.41 -4.60 0.62
CA ARG A 200 -0.27 -4.02 -0.54
C ARG A 200 0.14 -4.78 -1.82
N GLY A 201 -0.84 -5.07 -2.67
CA GLY A 201 -0.61 -5.78 -3.93
C GLY A 201 -0.26 -4.84 -5.07
N ARG A 202 0.70 -5.25 -5.89
CA ARG A 202 0.94 -4.66 -7.19
C ARG A 202 0.31 -5.52 -8.28
N ASP A 203 -0.76 -5.01 -8.87
CA ASP A 203 -1.40 -5.62 -10.02
C ASP A 203 -0.66 -5.21 -11.30
N SER A 204 -0.46 -6.17 -12.20
CA SER A 204 0.23 -5.95 -13.48
C SER A 204 -0.30 -6.93 -14.53
N LEU A 205 -0.34 -6.47 -15.79
CA LEU A 205 -0.57 -7.32 -16.94
C LEU A 205 0.78 -7.54 -17.64
N VAL A 206 1.28 -8.76 -17.59
CA VAL A 206 2.57 -9.14 -18.17
C VAL A 206 2.34 -9.75 -19.53
N ARG A 207 2.90 -9.12 -20.57
CA ARG A 207 2.89 -9.65 -21.95
C ARG A 207 4.11 -10.53 -22.17
N LEU A 208 3.91 -11.70 -22.78
CA LEU A 208 4.90 -12.80 -22.83
C LEU A 208 5.42 -13.12 -24.23
#